data_AF-A0A948NY70-F1
#
_entry.id   AF-A0A948NY70-F1
#
_cell.length_a   1.000
_cell.length_b   1.000
_cell.length_c   1.000
_cell.angle_alpha   90.00
_cell.angle_beta   90.00
_cell.angle_gamma   90.00
#
_symmetry.space_group_name_H-M   'P 1'
#
loop_
_entity.id
_entity.type
_entity.pdbx_description
1 polymer ?
#
loop_
_entity_poly.entity_id
_entity_poly.type
_entity_poly.pdbx_seq_one_letter_code
_entity_poly.pdbx_strand_id
1 'polypeptide(L)'
;MGLIEEVATYLDAEGRADSRILSREASFLYATESMRLTTRLMQLASWLLLQRAVNEGEITKENARSEKEKVKFSATPSERGGPGYDQLPETLRRYIDKGDRLFDRVMQFDTLERGKMPELDPGTANGIADQLARLKAAFGR
;
A
#
# COMPACT_ATOMS: atom_id res chain seq x y z
N MET A 1 0.72 10.68 5.20
CA MET A 1 -0.13 10.81 6.41
C MET A 1 -1.60 11.04 6.06
N GLY A 2 -1.94 11.90 5.08
CA GLY A 2 -3.34 12.18 4.72
C GLY A 2 -4.27 10.98 4.47
N LEU A 3 -3.80 9.86 3.92
CA LEU A 3 -4.64 8.66 3.74
C LEU A 3 -5.20 8.12 5.07
N ILE A 4 -4.44 8.21 6.17
CA ILE A 4 -4.90 7.77 7.50
C ILE A 4 -6.05 8.67 7.98
N GLU A 5 -5.90 9.98 7.80
CA GLU A 5 -6.89 10.99 8.18
C GLU A 5 -8.17 10.88 7.35
N GLU A 6 -8.04 10.69 6.03
CA GLU A 6 -9.16 10.44 5.12
C GLU A 6 -9.96 9.19 5.55
N VAL A 7 -9.26 8.08 5.83
CA VAL A 7 -9.89 6.83 6.26
C VAL A 7 -10.55 6.98 7.63
N ALA A 8 -9.88 7.62 8.59
CA ALA A 8 -10.46 7.85 9.92
C ALA A 8 -11.75 8.69 9.82
N THR A 9 -11.70 9.78 9.05
CA THR A 9 -12.86 10.66 8.81
C THR A 9 -14.02 9.90 8.18
N TYR A 10 -13.75 9.07 7.18
CA TYR A 10 -14.78 8.22 6.57
C TYR A 10 -15.38 7.23 7.56
N LEU A 11 -14.54 6.47 8.28
CA LEU A 11 -15.01 5.43 9.21
C LEU A 11 -15.82 6.00 10.39
N ASP A 12 -15.54 7.23 10.82
CA ASP A 12 -16.28 7.88 11.90
C ASP A 12 -17.60 8.52 11.47
N ALA A 13 -17.73 8.87 10.18
CA ALA A 13 -18.92 9.51 9.62
C ALA A 13 -19.66 8.59 8.62
N GLU A 14 -19.47 8.83 7.32
CA GLU A 14 -20.19 8.17 6.22
C GLU A 14 -20.11 6.64 6.28
N GLY A 15 -18.96 6.08 6.66
CA GLY A 15 -18.76 4.64 6.82
C GLY A 15 -19.70 4.00 7.86
N ARG A 16 -20.16 4.74 8.86
CA ARG A 16 -21.17 4.26 9.81
C ARG A 16 -22.56 4.18 9.18
N ALA A 17 -22.89 5.09 8.27
CA ALA A 17 -24.14 5.04 7.54
C ALA A 17 -24.12 3.91 6.51
N ASP A 18 -23.02 3.78 5.76
CA ASP A 18 -22.80 2.72 4.78
C ASP A 18 -22.91 1.33 5.41
N SER A 19 -22.26 1.11 6.56
CA SER A 19 -22.27 -0.20 7.23
C SER A 19 -23.63 -0.65 7.77
N ARG A 20 -24.55 0.30 8.04
CA ARG A 20 -25.90 0.02 8.58
C ARG A 20 -26.88 -0.50 7.53
N ILE A 21 -26.67 -0.18 6.26
CA ILE A 21 -27.55 -0.60 5.16
C ILE A 21 -27.11 -1.91 4.50
N LEU A 22 -25.96 -2.46 4.91
CA LEU A 22 -25.42 -3.71 4.40
C LEU A 22 -26.19 -4.93 4.95
N SER A 23 -26.13 -6.04 4.20
CA SER A 23 -26.56 -7.35 4.71
C SER A 23 -25.67 -7.77 5.89
N ARG A 24 -26.14 -8.69 6.74
CA ARG A 24 -25.35 -9.18 7.89
C ARG A 24 -23.97 -9.69 7.49
N GLU A 25 -23.87 -10.40 6.37
CA GLU A 25 -22.61 -10.91 5.82
C GLU A 25 -21.70 -9.77 5.35
N ALA A 26 -22.24 -8.81 4.59
CA ALA A 26 -21.49 -7.66 4.11
C ALA A 26 -21.06 -6.71 5.25
N SER A 27 -21.87 -6.54 6.31
CA SER A 27 -21.49 -5.79 7.52
C SER A 27 -20.33 -6.46 8.27
N PHE A 28 -20.32 -7.79 8.37
CA PHE A 28 -19.20 -8.52 8.99
C PHE A 28 -17.91 -8.37 8.16
N LEU A 29 -18.03 -8.45 6.82
CA LEU A 29 -16.91 -8.22 5.93
C LEU A 29 -16.40 -6.78 6.01
N TYR A 30 -17.30 -5.79 6.06
CA TYR A 30 -16.97 -4.38 6.24
C TYR A 30 -16.16 -4.17 7.53
N ALA A 31 -16.61 -4.73 8.65
CA ALA A 31 -15.90 -4.63 9.93
C ALA A 31 -14.50 -5.25 9.84
N THR A 32 -14.39 -6.42 9.23
CA THR A 32 -13.11 -7.13 9.08
C THR A 32 -12.14 -6.35 8.19
N GLU A 33 -12.58 -5.88 7.01
CA GLU A 33 -11.73 -5.17 6.07
C GLU A 33 -11.35 -3.77 6.56
N SER A 34 -12.24 -3.06 7.26
CA SER A 34 -11.93 -1.76 7.87
C SER A 34 -10.90 -1.87 8.98
N MET A 35 -10.99 -2.88 9.85
CA MET A 35 -9.95 -3.17 10.86
C MET A 35 -8.62 -3.57 10.22
N ARG A 36 -8.65 -4.41 9.16
CA ARG A 36 -7.44 -4.78 8.41
C ARG A 36 -6.77 -3.57 7.77
N LEU A 37 -7.58 -2.69 7.16
CA LEU A 37 -7.10 -1.43 6.56
C LEU A 37 -6.46 -0.52 7.61
N THR A 38 -7.13 -0.23 8.72
CA THR A 38 -6.60 0.68 9.76
C THR A 38 -5.33 0.14 10.40
N THR A 39 -5.29 -1.17 10.71
CA THR A 39 -4.09 -1.83 11.25
C THR A 39 -2.91 -1.70 10.29
N ARG A 40 -3.14 -1.95 9.00
CA ARG A 40 -2.10 -1.81 7.96
C ARG A 40 -1.61 -0.37 7.83
N LEU A 41 -2.53 0.59 7.80
CA LEU A 41 -2.18 2.00 7.71
C LEU A 41 -1.35 2.46 8.91
N MET A 42 -1.64 1.96 10.12
CA MET A 42 -0.84 2.25 11.31
C MET A 42 0.56 1.63 11.24
N GLN A 43 0.68 0.38 10.78
CA GLN A 43 1.97 -0.28 10.55
C GLN A 43 2.82 0.50 9.54
N LEU A 44 2.22 0.95 8.43
CA LEU A 44 2.87 1.79 7.44
C LEU A 44 3.29 3.15 8.01
N ALA A 45 2.45 3.77 8.83
CA ALA A 45 2.77 5.02 9.51
C ALA A 45 4.01 4.87 10.40
N SER A 46 4.06 3.81 11.22
CA SER A 46 5.20 3.51 12.09
C SER A 46 6.49 3.33 11.27
N TRP A 47 6.45 2.57 10.17
CA TRP A 47 7.60 2.39 9.28
C TRP A 47 8.07 3.72 8.66
N LEU A 48 7.13 4.56 8.20
CA LEU A 48 7.44 5.86 7.57
C LEU A 48 8.00 6.87 8.57
N LEU A 49 7.50 6.89 9.81
CA LEU A 49 8.03 7.73 10.87
C LEU A 49 9.46 7.33 11.25
N LEU A 50 9.73 6.03 11.31
CA LEU A 50 11.08 5.53 11.54
C LEU A 50 12.03 5.93 10.40
N GLN A 51 11.58 5.86 9.14
CA GLN A 51 12.37 6.34 8.01
C GLN A 51 12.62 7.85 8.08
N ARG A 52 11.64 8.62 8.52
CA ARG A 52 11.81 10.06 8.72
C ARG A 52 12.88 10.35 9.77
N ALA A 53 12.86 9.67 10.92
CA ALA A 53 13.86 9.84 11.98
C ALA A 53 15.29 9.49 11.51
N VAL A 54 15.44 8.50 10.63
CA VAL A 54 16.72 8.18 9.97
C VAL A 54 17.18 9.32 9.07
N ASN A 55 16.27 9.86 8.24
CA ASN A 55 16.59 10.94 7.32
C ASN A 55 16.94 12.25 8.05
N GLU A 56 16.34 12.49 9.22
CA GLU A 56 16.63 13.63 10.11
C GLU A 56 17.92 13.40 10.95
N GLY A 57 18.51 12.20 10.90
CA GLY A 57 19.74 11.85 11.61
C GLY A 57 19.55 11.53 13.10
N GLU A 58 18.30 11.43 13.57
CA GLU A 58 17.96 11.09 14.96
C GLU A 58 18.28 9.63 15.29
N ILE A 59 18.22 8.74 14.28
CA ILE A 59 18.45 7.30 14.43
C ILE A 59 19.43 6.85 13.33
N THR A 60 20.36 5.96 13.70
CA THR A 60 21.27 5.35 12.73
C THR A 60 20.52 4.38 11.81
N LYS A 61 21.01 4.22 10.57
CA LYS A 61 20.41 3.29 9.59
C LYS A 61 20.31 1.85 10.10
N GLU A 62 21.29 1.43 10.90
CA GLU A 62 21.38 0.08 11.46
C GLU A 62 20.35 -0.16 12.58
N ASN A 63 20.16 0.82 13.47
CA ASN A 63 19.11 0.78 14.49
C ASN A 63 17.73 0.79 13.84
N ALA A 64 17.51 1.64 12.83
CA ALA A 64 16.25 1.68 12.12
C ALA A 64 15.94 0.39 11.37
N ARG A 65 16.93 -0.28 10.78
CA ARG A 65 16.73 -1.59 10.16
C ARG A 65 16.20 -2.62 11.17
N SER A 66 16.81 -2.66 12.36
CA SER A 66 16.38 -3.56 13.44
C SER A 66 14.96 -3.27 13.91
N GLU A 67 14.58 -2.00 14.02
CA GLU A 67 13.23 -1.59 14.40
C GLU A 67 12.21 -1.87 13.27
N LYS A 68 12.56 -1.64 12.00
CA LYS A 68 11.71 -1.96 10.84
C LYS A 68 11.39 -3.45 10.74
N GLU A 69 12.35 -4.32 11.05
CA GLU A 69 12.15 -5.78 11.03
C GLU A 69 11.16 -6.26 12.10
N LYS A 70 10.95 -5.49 13.16
CA LYS A 70 9.91 -5.77 14.17
C LYS A 70 8.50 -5.42 13.67
N VAL A 71 8.38 -4.52 12.70
CA VAL A 71 7.10 -4.16 12.08
C VAL A 71 6.67 -5.30 11.16
N LYS A 72 6.00 -6.30 11.73
CA LYS A 72 5.40 -7.39 10.96
C LYS A 72 4.11 -6.89 10.31
N PHE A 73 4.12 -6.77 8.98
CA PHE A 73 2.91 -6.52 8.22
C PHE A 73 2.01 -7.75 8.31
N SER A 74 0.99 -7.67 9.14
CA SER A 74 0.16 -8.81 9.55
C SER A 74 -0.84 -9.28 8.49
N ALA A 75 -0.90 -8.61 7.35
CA ALA A 75 -1.83 -8.91 6.27
C ALA A 75 -1.22 -8.47 4.94
N THR A 76 -1.06 -9.40 4.01
CA THR A 76 -0.62 -9.10 2.64
C THR A 76 -1.84 -8.73 1.77
N PRO A 77 -1.74 -7.81 0.80
CA PRO A 77 -2.85 -7.50 -0.12
C PRO A 77 -3.45 -8.72 -0.84
N SER A 78 -2.67 -9.78 -1.03
CA SER A 78 -3.08 -11.02 -1.69
C SER A 78 -4.16 -11.83 -0.99
N GLU A 79 -4.52 -11.49 0.26
CA GLU A 79 -5.60 -12.15 1.01
C GLU A 79 -6.98 -11.48 0.83
N ARG A 80 -7.08 -10.44 0.00
CA ARG A 80 -8.34 -9.69 -0.20
C ARG A 80 -9.17 -10.23 -1.37
N GLY A 81 -10.46 -9.89 -1.38
CA GLY A 81 -11.37 -10.24 -2.50
C GLY A 81 -12.18 -11.52 -2.29
N GLY A 82 -12.49 -11.87 -1.03
CA GLY A 82 -13.37 -13.00 -0.72
C GLY A 82 -14.84 -12.78 -1.15
N PRO A 83 -15.70 -13.79 -0.99
CA PRO A 83 -17.12 -13.69 -1.32
C PRO A 83 -17.77 -12.47 -0.65
N GLY A 84 -18.53 -11.69 -1.42
CA GLY A 84 -19.21 -10.47 -0.95
C GLY A 84 -18.33 -9.21 -0.90
N TYR A 85 -17.08 -9.27 -1.36
CA TYR A 85 -16.21 -8.09 -1.43
C TYR A 85 -16.76 -7.01 -2.36
N ASP A 86 -17.42 -7.42 -3.44
CA ASP A 86 -18.14 -6.55 -4.39
C ASP A 86 -19.35 -5.84 -3.76
N GLN A 87 -19.89 -6.38 -2.68
CA GLN A 87 -20.99 -5.81 -1.89
C GLN A 87 -20.52 -4.72 -0.92
N LEU A 88 -19.21 -4.52 -0.75
CA LEU A 88 -18.67 -3.45 0.08
C LEU A 88 -18.91 -2.08 -0.58
N PRO A 89 -19.10 -1.03 0.24
CA PRO A 89 -19.19 0.35 -0.24
C PRO A 89 -18.01 0.69 -1.14
N GLU A 90 -18.28 1.34 -2.27
CA GLU A 90 -17.24 1.75 -3.22
C GLU A 90 -16.17 2.62 -2.56
N THR A 91 -16.58 3.52 -1.66
CA THR A 91 -15.65 4.37 -0.90
C THR A 91 -14.68 3.55 -0.05
N LEU A 92 -15.15 2.54 0.68
CA LEU A 92 -14.28 1.65 1.45
C LEU A 92 -13.31 0.89 0.52
N ARG A 93 -13.80 0.33 -0.60
CA ARG A 93 -12.95 -0.36 -1.58
C ARG A 93 -11.86 0.55 -2.14
N ARG A 94 -12.19 1.79 -2.49
CA ARG A 94 -11.19 2.78 -2.93
C ARG A 94 -10.12 3.06 -1.88
N TYR A 95 -10.48 3.13 -0.60
CA TYR A 95 -9.49 3.29 0.47
C TYR A 95 -8.61 2.06 0.66
N ILE A 96 -9.20 0.87 0.51
CA ILE A 96 -8.45 -0.39 0.50
C ILE A 96 -7.41 -0.37 -0.64
N ASP A 97 -7.82 -0.04 -1.86
CA ASP A 97 -6.92 0.04 -3.02
C ASP A 97 -5.79 1.07 -2.82
N LYS A 98 -6.12 2.25 -2.27
CA LYS A 98 -5.11 3.26 -1.92
C LYS A 98 -4.12 2.74 -0.87
N GLY A 99 -4.62 2.05 0.16
CA GLY A 99 -3.80 1.45 1.21
C GLY A 99 -2.87 0.36 0.69
N ASP A 100 -3.35 -0.44 -0.27
CA ASP A 100 -2.58 -1.52 -0.89
C ASP A 100 -1.47 -0.98 -1.79
N ARG A 101 -1.77 0.04 -2.61
CA ARG A 101 -0.74 0.74 -3.39
C ARG A 101 0.34 1.37 -2.51
N LEU A 102 -0.06 1.94 -1.37
CA LEU A 102 0.89 2.51 -0.41
C LEU A 102 1.77 1.41 0.21
N PHE A 103 1.17 0.29 0.59
CA PHE A 103 1.89 -0.88 1.09
C PHE A 103 2.93 -1.38 0.09
N ASP A 104 2.54 -1.62 -1.16
CA ASP A 104 3.44 -2.11 -2.20
C ASP A 104 4.63 -1.18 -2.41
N ARG A 105 4.37 0.14 -2.40
CA ARG A 105 5.42 1.15 -2.54
C ARG A 105 6.38 1.15 -1.35
N VAL A 106 5.88 1.02 -0.13
CA VAL A 106 6.73 0.90 1.08
C VAL A 106 7.56 -0.38 1.04
N MET A 107 6.99 -1.50 0.63
CA MET A 107 7.72 -2.77 0.48
C MET A 107 8.81 -2.69 -0.60
N GLN A 108 8.56 -2.00 -1.71
CA GLN A 108 9.58 -1.73 -2.73
C GLN A 108 10.72 -0.88 -2.15
N PHE A 109 10.41 0.18 -1.40
CA PHE A 109 11.43 0.99 -0.73
C PHE A 109 12.24 0.17 0.28
N ASP A 110 11.60 -0.64 1.10
CA ASP A 110 12.27 -1.52 2.07
C ASP A 110 13.22 -2.50 1.37
N THR A 111 12.81 -3.06 0.23
CA THR A 111 13.63 -3.97 -0.59
C THR A 111 14.87 -3.26 -1.15
N LEU A 112 14.68 -2.06 -1.71
CA LEU A 112 15.77 -1.23 -2.24
C LEU A 112 16.77 -0.82 -1.15
N GLU A 113 16.30 -0.41 0.03
CA GLU A 113 17.16 -0.05 1.15
C GLU A 113 18.00 -1.23 1.67
N ARG A 114 17.47 -2.46 1.60
CA ARG A 114 18.21 -3.67 1.98
C ARG A 114 19.30 -4.07 0.98
N GLY A 115 19.48 -3.31 -0.11
CA GLY A 115 20.50 -3.59 -1.13
C GLY A 115 20.14 -4.76 -2.04
N LYS A 116 18.92 -5.30 -1.94
CA LYS A 116 18.35 -6.15 -2.98
C LYS A 116 17.83 -5.21 -4.05
N MET A 117 18.70 -4.83 -4.99
CA MET A 117 18.17 -4.34 -6.27
C MET A 117 17.19 -5.42 -6.75
N PRO A 118 15.92 -5.09 -7.07
CA PRO A 118 15.12 -6.03 -7.81
C PRO A 118 15.97 -6.42 -9.01
N GLU A 119 16.17 -7.72 -9.24
CA GLU A 119 16.72 -8.19 -10.50
C GLU A 119 15.85 -7.54 -11.56
N LEU A 120 16.38 -6.50 -12.21
CA LEU A 120 15.75 -5.89 -13.34
C LEU A 120 15.65 -7.03 -14.34
N ASP A 121 14.44 -7.55 -14.52
CA ASP A 121 14.18 -8.55 -15.53
C ASP A 121 14.80 -7.99 -16.82
N PRO A 122 15.86 -8.62 -17.39
CA PRO A 122 16.63 -8.06 -18.49
C PRO A 122 15.75 -7.71 -19.71
N GLY A 123 14.54 -8.29 -19.78
CA GLY A 123 13.53 -7.95 -20.77
C GLY A 123 12.97 -6.52 -20.69
N THR A 124 12.95 -5.89 -19.51
CA THR A 124 12.33 -4.55 -19.33
C THR A 124 13.29 -3.41 -19.68
N ALA A 125 14.59 -3.59 -19.41
CA ALA A 125 15.62 -2.61 -19.77
C ALA A 125 15.77 -2.45 -21.29
N ASN A 126 15.53 -3.52 -22.05
CA ASN A 126 15.56 -3.52 -23.52
C ASN A 126 14.25 -3.02 -24.15
N GLY A 127 13.12 -3.04 -23.43
CA GLY A 127 11.82 -2.64 -23.97
C GLY A 127 11.72 -1.15 -24.33
N ILE A 128 12.27 -0.27 -23.50
CA ILE A 128 12.24 1.19 -23.76
C ILE A 128 13.20 1.56 -24.89
N ALA A 129 14.38 0.93 -24.94
CA ALA A 129 15.35 1.12 -26.02
C ALA A 129 14.79 0.65 -27.36
N ASP A 130 14.13 -0.51 -27.41
CA ASP A 130 13.47 -1.03 -28.61
C ASP A 130 12.27 -0.17 -29.04
N GLN A 131 11.50 0.35 -28.09
CA GLN A 131 10.39 1.27 -28.38
C GLN A 131 10.91 2.60 -28.95
N LEU A 132 11.99 3.15 -28.40
CA LEU A 132 12.66 4.33 -28.93
C LEU A 132 13.28 4.09 -30.31
N ALA A 133 13.87 2.92 -30.54
CA ALA A 133 14.41 2.53 -31.83
C ALA A 133 13.30 2.41 -32.90
N ARG A 134 12.15 1.80 -32.56
CA ARG A 134 10.98 1.74 -33.44
C ARG A 134 10.38 3.11 -33.72
N LEU A 135 10.30 3.99 -32.73
CA LEU A 135 9.88 5.39 -32.92
C LEU A 135 10.84 6.14 -33.84
N LYS A 136 12.16 6.02 -33.63
CA LYS A 136 13.16 6.61 -34.54
C LYS A 136 13.09 6.04 -35.95
N ALA A 137 12.84 4.74 -36.12
CA ALA A 137 12.70 4.12 -37.43
C ALA A 137 11.40 4.57 -38.15
N ALA A 138 10.32 4.80 -37.41
CA ALA A 138 9.03 5.20 -37.98
C ALA A 138 8.92 6.71 -38.26
N PHE A 139 9.60 7.55 -37.47
CA PHE A 139 9.46 9.02 -37.53
C PHE A 139 10.78 9.75 -37.83
N GLY A 140 11.89 9.04 -38.01
CA GLY A 140 13.19 9.60 -38.36
C GLY A 140 13.25 9.98 -39.84
N ARG A 141 12.99 11.25 -40.12
CA ARG A 141 13.48 11.96 -41.29
C ARG A 141 14.52 12.98 -40.85
#